data_AF-I9QFS0-F1
#
_entry.id   AF-I9QFS0-F1
#
_cell.length_a   1.000
_cell.length_b   1.000
_cell.length_c   1.000
_cell.angle_alpha   90.00
_cell.angle_beta   90.00
_cell.angle_gamma   90.00
#
_symmetry.space_group_name_H-M   'P 1'
#
loop_
_entity.id
_entity.type
_entity.pdbx_description
1 polymer ?
#
loop_
_entity_poly.entity_id
_entity_poly.type
_entity_poly.pdbx_seq_one_letter_code
_entity_poly.pdbx_strand_id
1 'polypeptide(L)' 'MRAVMVMVVFTAMIVVVVCVVMVVVVPAVLFFMVCHDDSFD' A
#
# COMPACT_ATOMS: atom_id res chain seq x y z
N MET A 1 -16.81 -6.41 -24.48
CA MET A 1 -17.31 -5.47 -23.45
C MET A 1 -17.22 -6.01 -22.03
N ARG A 2 -17.89 -7.12 -21.65
CA ARG A 2 -17.83 -7.66 -20.27
C ARG A 2 -16.42 -8.04 -19.79
N ALA A 3 -15.67 -8.81 -20.60
CA ALA A 3 -14.30 -9.20 -20.24
C ALA A 3 -13.34 -8.00 -20.09
N VAL A 4 -13.49 -7.00 -20.96
CA VAL A 4 -12.70 -5.75 -20.91
C VAL A 4 -12.97 -5.00 -19.61
N MET A 5 -14.25 -4.86 -19.21
CA MET A 5 -14.61 -4.24 -17.93
C MET A 5 -14.01 -4.99 -16.73
N VAL A 6 -14.04 -6.32 -16.73
CA VAL A 6 -13.44 -7.12 -15.66
C VAL A 6 -11.93 -6.89 -15.57
N MET A 7 -11.23 -6.86 -16.71
CA MET A 7 -9.78 -6.60 -16.75
C MET A 7 -9.43 -5.19 -16.23
N VAL A 8 -10.22 -4.18 -16.57
CA VAL A 8 -10.03 -2.80 -16.11
C VAL A 8 -10.23 -2.70 -14.61
N VAL A 9 -11.32 -3.26 -14.08
CA VAL A 9 -11.61 -3.26 -12.63
C VAL A 9 -10.53 -4.01 -11.86
N PHE A 10 -10.06 -5.15 -12.38
CA PHE A 10 -8.99 -5.91 -11.76
C PHE A 10 -7.68 -5.12 -11.73
N THR A 11 -7.32 -4.47 -12.84
CA THR A 11 -6.13 -3.62 -12.91
C THR A 11 -6.24 -2.43 -11.95
N ALA A 12 -7.41 -1.78 -11.89
CA ALA A 12 -7.67 -0.69 -10.97
C ALA A 12 -7.55 -1.11 -9.50
N MET A 13 -8.08 -2.28 -9.14
CA MET A 13 -7.91 -2.87 -7.81
C MET A 13 -6.44 -3.05 -7.45
N ILE A 14 -5.62 -3.58 -8.36
CA ILE A 14 -4.18 -3.77 -8.13
C ILE A 14 -3.51 -2.41 -7.87
N VAL A 15 -3.78 -1.41 -8.71
CA VAL A 15 -3.20 -0.07 -8.56
C VAL A 15 -3.57 0.54 -7.21
N VAL A 16 -4.84 0.45 -6.80
CA VAL A 16 -5.31 0.96 -5.50
C VAL A 16 -4.57 0.26 -4.35
N VAL A 17 -4.47 -1.07 -4.38
CA VAL A 17 -3.76 -1.82 -3.32
C VAL A 17 -2.29 -1.40 -3.26
N VAL A 18 -1.61 -1.32 -4.40
CA VAL A 18 -0.20 -0.89 -4.45
C VAL A 18 -0.05 0.53 -3.91
N CYS A 19 -0.93 1.46 -4.31
CA CYS A 19 -0.91 2.84 -3.78
C CYS A 19 -1.10 2.87 -2.27
N VAL A 20 -2.04 2.10 -1.71
CA VAL A 20 -2.27 2.03 -0.25
C VAL A 20 -1.04 1.48 0.46
N VAL A 21 -0.43 0.41 -0.07
CA VAL A 21 0.78 -0.17 0.52
C VAL A 21 1.91 0.86 0.53
N MET A 22 2.14 1.56 -0.58
CA MET A 22 3.26 2.49 -0.71
C MET A 22 3.06 3.80 0.06
N VAL A 23 1.84 4.32 0.13
CA VAL A 23 1.56 5.64 0.74
C VAL A 23 1.23 5.53 2.22
N VAL A 24 0.65 4.41 2.68
CA VAL A 24 0.20 4.26 4.06
C VAL A 24 1.05 3.24 4.80
N VAL A 25 1.17 2.02 4.28
CA VAL A 25 1.81 0.92 5.00
C VAL A 25 3.31 1.15 5.16
N VAL A 26 4.01 1.50 4.07
CA VAL A 26 5.46 1.73 4.12
C VAL A 26 5.81 2.88 5.09
N PRO A 27 5.21 4.08 5.02
CA PRO A 27 5.51 5.15 5.96
C PRO A 27 5.15 4.81 7.41
N ALA A 28 4.04 4.09 7.63
CA ALA A 28 3.68 3.65 8.98
C ALA A 28 4.73 2.71 9.56
N VAL A 29 5.19 1.72 8.78
CA VAL A 29 6.25 0.79 9.22
C VAL A 29 7.56 1.53 9.50
N LEU A 30 7.96 2.44 8.62
CA LEU A 30 9.16 3.25 8.82
C LEU A 30 9.06 4.11 10.08
N PHE A 31 7.90 4.75 10.31
CA PHE A 31 7.65 5.53 11.51
C PHE A 31 7.73 4.66 12.77
N PHE A 32 7.11 3.47 12.76
CA PHE A 32 7.20 2.54 13.87
C PHE A 32 8.64 2.07 14.12
N MET A 33 9.43 1.80 13.08
CA MET A 33 10.83 1.43 13.25
C MET A 33 11.62 2.57 13.89
N VAL A 34 11.51 3.80 13.37
CA VAL A 34 12.20 4.96 13.97
C VAL A 34 11.79 5.17 15.42
N CYS A 35 10.48 5.25 15.70
CA CYS A 35 9.99 5.49 17.06
C CYS A 35 10.30 4.36 18.05
N HIS A 36 10.48 3.12 17.59
CA HIS A 36 10.81 1.98 18.44
C HIS A 36 12.32 1.79 18.63
N ASP A 37 13.15 2.12 17.63
CA ASP A 37 14.61 2.16 17.77
C ASP A 37 15.01 3.28 18.77
N ASP A 38 14.41 4.47 18.65
CA ASP A 38 14.66 5.62 19.54
C ASP A 38 14.14 5.43 20.99
N SER A 39 13.33 4.40 21.28
CA SER A 39 12.78 4.17 22.64
C SER A 39 13.52 3.09 23.44
N PHE A 40 14.44 2.34 22.84
CA PHE A 40 15.18 1.25 23.48
C PHE A 40 16.69 1.47 23.56
N ASP A 41 17.23 2.48 22.87
CA ASP A 41 18.56 3.09 23.15
C ASP A 41 18.43 4.17 24.24
#